data_AF-A0A5P0ZEJ5-F1
#
_entry.id   AF-A0A5P0ZEJ5-F1
#
_cell.length_a   1.000
_cell.length_b   1.000
_cell.length_c   1.000
_cell.angle_alpha   90.00
_cell.angle_beta   90.00
_cell.angle_gamma   90.00
#
_symmetry.space_group_name_H-M   'P 1'
#
loop_
_entity.id
_entity.type
_entity.pdbx_description
1 polymer ?
#
loop_
_entity_poly.entity_id
_entity_poly.type
_entity_poly.pdbx_seq_one_letter_code
_entity_poly.pdbx_strand_id
1 'polypeptide(L)' 'MAEKKKSFEENMADLEQIVTDLEKGNVPLEQAMEKFKSGVALSKSLEKTLSEAESTVTKVMAKDGSESTINDENDKDEN' A
#
# COMPACT_ATOMS: atom_id res chain seq x y z
N MET A 1 15.04 19.92 -8.24
CA MET A 1 15.13 19.63 -6.79
C MET A 1 14.70 18.18 -6.61
N ALA A 2 15.50 17.33 -5.96
CA ALA A 2 15.13 15.93 -5.78
C ALA A 2 13.98 15.84 -4.78
N GLU A 3 12.80 15.39 -5.24
CA GLU A 3 11.68 15.09 -4.34
C GLU A 3 12.08 13.94 -3.44
N LYS A 4 12.09 14.20 -2.13
CA LYS A 4 12.42 13.19 -1.13
C LYS A 4 11.22 12.25 -1.01
N LYS A 5 11.37 11.01 -1.50
CA LYS A 5 10.34 9.98 -1.38
C LYS A 5 10.11 9.69 0.11
N LYS A 6 8.85 9.77 0.56
CA LYS A 6 8.45 9.41 1.93
C LYS A 6 8.73 7.93 2.19
N SER A 7 9.07 7.60 3.43
CA SER A 7 9.18 6.22 3.93
C SER A 7 7.83 5.52 3.94
N PHE A 8 7.83 4.20 4.13
CA PHE A 8 6.61 3.42 4.25
C PHE A 8 5.77 3.87 5.45
N GLU A 9 6.42 4.09 6.58
CA GLU A 9 5.82 4.52 7.85
C GLU A 9 5.20 5.91 7.73
N GLU A 10 5.87 6.84 7.05
CA GLU A 10 5.31 8.17 6.78
C GLU A 10 4.07 8.10 5.87
N ASN A 11 4.10 7.26 4.84
CA ASN A 11 2.95 7.06 3.96
C ASN A 11 1.79 6.35 4.68
N MET A 12 2.07 5.45 5.63
CA MET A 12 1.04 4.81 6.45
C MET A 12 0.38 5.84 7.38
N ALA A 13 1.17 6.68 8.05
CA ALA A 13 0.65 7.74 8.90
C ALA A 13 -0.22 8.75 8.13
N ASP A 14 0.17 9.10 6.90
CA ASP A 14 -0.66 9.93 6.01
C ASP A 14 -2.01 9.28 5.69
N LEU A 15 -2.03 7.96 5.44
CA LEU A 15 -3.26 7.22 5.16
C LEU A 15 -4.18 7.19 6.38
N GLU A 16 -3.65 6.92 7.56
CA GLU A 16 -4.39 6.96 8.83
C GLU A 16 -5.02 8.33 9.09
N GLN A 17 -4.28 9.40 8.80
CA GLN A 17 -4.80 10.75 8.92
C GLN A 17 -5.95 11.03 7.93
N ILE A 18 -5.83 10.57 6.69
CA ILE A 18 -6.88 10.68 5.68
C ILE A 18 -8.16 9.97 6.16
N VAL A 19 -8.03 8.73 6.63
CA VAL A 19 -9.17 7.94 7.14
C VAL A 19 -9.81 8.65 8.33
N THR A 20 -9.01 9.07 9.30
CA THR A 20 -9.48 9.79 10.49
C THR A 20 -10.24 11.06 10.13
N ASP A 21 -9.77 11.82 9.14
CA ASP A 21 -10.44 13.05 8.69
C ASP A 21 -11.77 12.76 8.00
N LEU A 22 -11.84 11.69 7.20
CA LEU A 22 -13.07 11.25 6.54
C LEU A 22 -14.11 10.76 7.56
N GLU A 23 -13.69 10.01 8.58
CA GLU A 23 -14.57 9.49 9.64
C GLU A 23 -15.15 10.59 10.53
N LYS A 24 -14.41 11.67 10.76
CA LYS A 24 -14.90 12.83 11.53
C LYS A 24 -16.09 13.54 10.87
N GLY A 25 -16.26 13.40 9.55
CA GLY A 25 -17.40 13.94 8.81
C GLY A 25 -17.50 15.47 8.79
N ASN A 26 -16.46 16.18 9.24
CA ASN A 26 -16.40 17.65 9.27
C ASN A 26 -15.69 18.25 8.04
N VAL A 27 -15.40 17.42 7.04
CA VAL A 27 -14.73 17.80 5.80
C VAL A 27 -15.79 18.08 4.72
N PRO A 28 -15.72 19.23 4.00
CA PRO A 28 -16.60 19.50 2.87
C PRO A 28 -16.55 18.37 1.83
N LEU A 29 -17.67 18.09 1.15
CA LEU A 29 -17.79 16.97 0.21
C LEU A 29 -16.68 16.96 -0.85
N GLU A 30 -16.35 18.10 -1.42
CA GLU A 30 -15.30 18.23 -2.45
C GLU A 30 -13.93 17.79 -1.91
N GLN A 31 -13.57 18.26 -0.71
CA GLN A 31 -12.33 17.86 -0.03
C GLN A 31 -12.36 16.40 0.41
N ALA A 32 -13.52 15.88 0.82
CA ALA A 32 -13.68 14.48 1.17
C ALA A 32 -13.43 13.58 -0.05
N MET A 33 -13.88 14.00 -1.25
CA MET A 33 -13.60 13.28 -2.49
C MET A 33 -12.12 13.30 -2.87
N GLU A 34 -11.44 14.42 -2.69
CA GLU A 34 -9.99 14.51 -2.92
C GLU A 34 -9.19 13.64 -1.93
N LYS A 35 -9.55 13.69 -0.64
CA LYS A 35 -8.96 12.85 0.42
C LYS A 35 -9.19 11.38 0.14
N PHE A 36 -10.40 10.98 -0.24
CA PHE A 36 -10.73 9.61 -0.60
C PHE A 36 -9.87 9.11 -1.78
N LYS A 37 -9.81 9.89 -2.87
CA LYS A 37 -8.98 9.54 -4.03
C LYS A 37 -7.51 9.39 -3.65
N SER A 38 -6.99 10.31 -2.85
CA SER A 38 -5.61 10.28 -2.35
C SER A 38 -5.37 9.06 -1.47
N GLY A 39 -6.29 8.76 -0.55
CA GLY A 39 -6.22 7.60 0.34
C GLY A 39 -6.21 6.27 -0.43
N VAL A 40 -7.07 6.13 -1.45
CA VAL A 40 -7.09 4.93 -2.31
C VAL A 40 -5.77 4.75 -3.06
N ALA A 41 -5.23 5.82 -3.63
CA ALA A 41 -3.95 5.77 -4.34
C ALA A 41 -2.80 5.40 -3.39
N LEU A 42 -2.78 5.98 -2.19
CA LEU A 42 -1.79 5.73 -1.16
C LEU A 42 -1.86 4.28 -0.64
N SER A 43 -3.07 3.78 -0.38
CA SER A 43 -3.32 2.39 0.03
C SER A 43 -2.76 1.40 -1.00
N LYS A 44 -3.03 1.60 -2.29
CA LYS A 44 -2.50 0.75 -3.37
C LYS A 44 -0.97 0.79 -3.43
N SER A 45 -0.36 1.95 -3.18
CA SER A 45 1.09 2.07 -3.15
C SER A 45 1.71 1.32 -1.97
N LEU A 46 1.08 1.37 -0.80
CA LEU A 46 1.53 0.64 0.39
C LEU A 46 1.41 -0.87 0.19
N GLU A 47 0.28 -1.34 -0.35
CA GLU A 47 0.05 -2.75 -0.69
C GLU A 47 1.11 -3.27 -1.67
N LYS A 48 1.39 -2.52 -2.74
CA LYS A 48 2.45 -2.85 -3.70
C LYS A 48 3.82 -2.94 -3.03
N THR A 49 4.12 -2.04 -2.11
CA THR A 49 5.40 -2.04 -1.39
C THR A 49 5.53 -3.28 -0.51
N LEU A 50 4.46 -3.68 0.18
CA LEU A 50 4.43 -4.89 0.99
C LEU A 50 4.57 -6.16 0.14
N SER A 51 3.84 -6.25 -0.99
CA SER A 51 3.94 -7.38 -1.92
C SER A 51 5.35 -7.52 -2.50
N GLU A 52 6.01 -6.41 -2.85
CA GLU A 52 7.41 -6.43 -3.32
C GLU A 52 8.37 -6.90 -2.22
N ALA A 53 8.16 -6.48 -0.97
CA ALA A 53 8.95 -6.92 0.17
C ALA A 53 8.76 -8.42 0.43
N GLU A 54 7.53 -8.91 0.42
CA GLU A 54 7.19 -10.33 0.58
C GLU A 54 7.81 -11.19 -0.53
N SER A 55 7.66 -10.79 -1.79
CA SER A 55 8.29 -11.47 -2.93
C SER A 55 9.82 -11.55 -2.78
N THR A 56 10.43 -10.50 -2.24
CA THR A 56 11.88 -10.46 -1.98
C THR A 56 12.27 -11.45 -0.89
N VAL A 57 11.54 -11.50 0.22
CA VAL A 57 11.75 -12.48 1.30
C VAL A 57 11.62 -13.91 0.77
N THR A 58 10.54 -14.21 0.06
CA THR A 58 10.30 -15.53 -0.54
C THR A 58 11.43 -15.95 -1.47
N LYS A 59 11.91 -15.05 -2.34
CA LYS A 59 13.05 -15.33 -3.23
C LYS A 59 14.36 -15.59 -2.49
N VAL A 60 14.59 -14.92 -1.36
CA VAL A 60 15.77 -15.15 -0.51
C VAL A 60 15.68 -16.52 0.18
N MET A 61 14.52 -16.86 0.75
CA MET A 61 14.31 -18.15 1.42
C MET A 61 14.39 -19.34 0.45
N ALA A 62 13.84 -19.20 -0.76
CA ALA A 62 13.92 -20.22 -1.80
C ALA A 62 15.36 -20.48 -2.29
N LYS A 63 16.23 -19.45 -2.27
CA LYS A 63 17.67 -19.59 -2.61
C LYS A 63 18.46 -20.32 -1.53
N ASP A 64 18.02 -20.27 -0.28
CA ASP A 64 18.66 -20.93 0.87
C ASP A 64 18.17 -22.38 1.08
N GLY A 65 17.50 -22.97 0.07
CA GLY A 65 17.06 -24.37 0.09
C GLY A 65 15.81 -24.66 0.94
N SER A 66 15.14 -23.62 1.46
CA SER A 66 13.88 -23.75 2.18
C SER A 66 12.72 -23.59 1.19
N GLU A 67 12.11 -24.70 0.79
CA GLU A 67 10.92 -24.71 -0.08
C GLU A 67 9.74 -24.13 0.71
N SER A 68 9.44 -22.85 0.49
CA SER A 68 8.24 -22.20 1.00
C SER A 68 7.34 -21.84 -0.16
N THR A 69 6.36 -22.71 -0.41
CA THR A 69 5.19 -22.42 -1.23
C THR A 69 4.34 -21.37 -0.50
N ILE A 70 4.61 -20.09 -0.75
CA ILE A 70 3.56 -19.07 -0.59
C ILE A 70 2.86 -19.03 -1.94
N ASN A 71 1.72 -19.71 -2.03
CA ASN A 71 0.85 -19.63 -3.20
C ASN A 71 0.30 -18.20 -3.28
N ASP A 72 0.94 -17.36 -4.08
CA ASP A 72 0.31 -16.16 -4.63
C ASP A 72 -0.76 -16.62 -5.63
N GLU A 73 -1.97 -16.94 -5.13
CA GLU A 73 -3.17 -17.10 -5.96
C GLU A 73 -3.77 -15.74 -6.38
N ASN A 74 -2.93 -14.74 -6.63
CA ASN A 74 -3.38 -13.42 -7.11
C ASN A 74 -2.62 -12.99 -8.36
N ASP A 75 -2.59 -13.85 -9.38
CA ASP A 75 -2.60 -13.38 -10.78
C ASP A 75 -3.01 -14.53 -11.72
N LYS A 76 -4.32 -14.65 -12.01
CA LYS A 76 -4.84 -15.05 -13.33
C LYS A 76 -6.23 -14.46 -13.58
N ASP A 77 -6.19 -13.43 -14.42
CA ASP A 77 -7.01 -13.29 -15.62
C ASP A 77 -8.51 -12.97 -15.48
N GLU A 78 -8.83 -11.76 -15.97
CA GLU A 78 -9.97 -11.41 -16.82
C GLU A 78 -10.80 -12.60 -17.36
N ASN A 79 -12.10 -12.60 -17.03
CA ASN A 79 -13.21 -12.59 -18.00
C ASN A 79 -14.52 -12.16 -17.34
#